data_AF-A0A7J6V6X4-F1
#
_entry.id   AF-A0A7J6V6X4-F1
#
_cell.length_a   1.000
_cell.length_b   1.000
_cell.length_c   1.000
_cell.angle_alpha   90.00
_cell.angle_beta   90.00
_cell.angle_gamma   90.00
#
_symmetry.space_group_name_H-M   'P 1'
#
loop_
_entity.id
_entity.type
_entity.pdbx_description
1 polymer ?
#
loop_
_entity_poly.entity_id
_entity_poly.type
_entity_poly.pdbx_seq_one_letter_code
_entity_poly.pdbx_strand_id
1 'polypeptide(L)'
;MSHRKFEHPRHGSLGFLPRKRASRHRGKVKAFPRDDPNKPCKLTAFLGYKAGMTHIVRDVEKPGSKLHKKETCEAVTIIETPPMVIVGVVAYVKTPRGLRSLNTVWAQHLSEELRRRFYKNFCKSKKKAFTKYSK
;
A
#
# COMPACT_ATOMS: atom_id res chain seq x y z
N MET A 1 -38.39 29.22 5.20
CA MET A 1 -37.66 28.07 5.77
C MET A 1 -37.22 28.46 7.17
N SER A 2 -37.79 27.87 8.22
CA SER A 2 -37.37 28.15 9.59
C SER A 2 -35.98 27.55 9.86
N HIS A 3 -35.23 28.19 10.75
CA HIS A 3 -33.95 27.64 11.20
C HIS A 3 -34.17 26.35 12.00
N ARG A 4 -33.15 25.49 12.01
CA ARG A 4 -33.17 24.23 12.75
C ARG A 4 -33.26 24.50 14.26
N LYS A 5 -34.17 23.80 14.96
CA LYS A 5 -34.49 24.03 16.39
C LYS A 5 -33.35 23.71 17.38
N PHE A 6 -32.57 22.66 17.15
CA PHE A 6 -31.41 22.29 17.98
C PHE A 6 -30.26 21.85 17.10
N GLU A 7 -29.08 22.44 17.25
CA GLU A 7 -27.91 22.07 16.45
C GLU A 7 -27.47 20.62 16.67
N HIS A 8 -26.86 20.02 15.65
CA HIS A 8 -26.15 18.75 15.78
C HIS A 8 -24.97 18.74 14.80
N PRO A 9 -23.94 17.92 15.05
CA PRO A 9 -22.93 17.63 14.05
C PRO A 9 -23.55 16.99 12.81
N ARG A 10 -22.94 17.22 11.65
CA ARG A 10 -23.34 16.56 10.41
C ARG A 10 -23.12 15.05 10.49
N HIS A 11 -24.02 14.29 9.89
CA HIS A 11 -23.83 12.85 9.71
C HIS A 11 -22.77 12.53 8.65
N GLY A 12 -21.59 12.16 9.12
CA GLY A 12 -20.48 11.69 8.29
C GLY A 12 -19.61 12.80 7.70
N SER A 13 -18.40 12.40 7.29
CA SER A 13 -17.43 13.29 6.67
C SER A 13 -17.62 13.36 5.16
N LEU A 14 -17.66 14.58 4.62
CA LEU A 14 -17.76 14.86 3.18
C LEU A 14 -16.46 14.54 2.43
N GLY A 15 -15.31 14.46 3.14
CA GLY A 15 -14.02 14.11 2.53
C GLY A 15 -13.93 12.67 2.01
N PHE A 16 -14.87 11.80 2.40
CA PHE A 16 -14.98 10.42 1.91
C PHE A 16 -16.08 10.26 0.85
N LEU A 17 -16.63 11.36 0.32
CA LEU A 17 -17.53 11.34 -0.82
C LEU A 17 -16.76 11.47 -2.15
N PRO A 18 -17.26 10.88 -3.24
CA PRO A 18 -18.41 9.98 -3.31
C PRO A 18 -18.09 8.59 -2.71
N ARG A 19 -19.03 8.03 -1.95
CA ARG A 19 -18.95 6.66 -1.40
C ARG A 19 -19.26 5.63 -2.48
N LYS A 20 -18.31 5.43 -3.39
CA LYS A 20 -18.38 4.44 -4.48
C LYS A 20 -17.36 3.32 -4.27
N ARG A 21 -17.56 2.20 -4.98
CA ARG A 21 -16.58 1.09 -4.98
C ARG A 21 -15.23 1.58 -5.50
N ALA A 22 -14.15 1.13 -4.86
CA ALA A 22 -12.80 1.42 -5.32
C ALA A 22 -12.57 0.79 -6.70
N SER A 23 -11.89 1.51 -7.60
CA SER A 23 -11.57 1.00 -8.95
C SER A 23 -10.45 -0.04 -8.97
N ARG A 24 -9.69 -0.15 -7.88
CA ARG A 24 -8.54 -1.05 -7.74
C ARG A 24 -8.71 -1.87 -6.48
N HIS A 25 -8.32 -3.12 -6.54
CA HIS A 25 -8.34 -4.01 -5.38
C HIS A 25 -7.18 -3.76 -4.40
N ARG A 26 -6.01 -3.34 -4.92
CA ARG A 26 -4.83 -3.04 -4.11
C ARG A 26 -4.79 -1.57 -3.70
N GLY A 27 -4.32 -1.31 -2.48
CA GLY A 27 -4.08 0.04 -1.98
C GLY A 27 -3.11 0.79 -2.90
N LYS A 28 -3.40 2.08 -3.15
CA LYS A 28 -2.53 2.97 -3.93
C LYS A 28 -1.90 3.98 -2.99
N VAL A 29 -0.58 3.94 -2.87
CA VAL A 29 0.20 4.99 -2.20
C VAL A 29 0.16 6.24 -3.08
N LYS A 30 -0.43 7.33 -2.57
CA LYS A 30 -0.53 8.63 -3.29
C LYS A 30 0.63 9.57 -2.96
N ALA A 31 1.25 9.39 -1.80
CA ALA A 31 2.41 10.13 -1.35
C ALA A 31 3.33 9.15 -0.60
N PHE A 32 4.59 9.09 -0.99
CA PHE A 32 5.61 8.36 -0.24
C PHE A 32 6.15 9.23 0.90
N PRO A 33 6.84 8.65 1.89
CA PRO A 33 7.56 9.43 2.90
C PRO A 33 8.47 10.47 2.25
N ARG A 34 8.69 11.59 2.94
CA ARG A 34 9.64 12.61 2.47
C ARG A 34 11.04 12.00 2.40
N ASP A 35 11.73 12.31 1.32
CA ASP A 35 13.09 11.84 1.09
C ASP A 35 14.08 12.59 1.98
N ASP A 36 15.12 11.88 2.43
CA ASP A 36 16.20 12.41 3.26
C ASP A 36 17.54 11.95 2.67
N PRO A 37 18.25 12.83 1.94
CA PRO A 37 19.47 12.48 1.24
C PRO A 37 20.61 12.00 2.13
N ASN A 38 20.57 12.29 3.44
CA ASN A 38 21.61 11.88 4.38
C ASN A 38 21.47 10.42 4.82
N LYS A 39 20.30 9.80 4.58
CA LYS A 39 20.02 8.42 4.98
C LYS A 39 20.34 7.45 3.84
N PRO A 40 20.71 6.20 4.16
CA PRO A 40 20.90 5.18 3.14
C PRO A 40 19.61 4.89 2.39
N CYS A 41 19.74 4.47 1.14
CA CYS A 41 18.62 4.06 0.30
C CYS A 41 17.82 2.93 0.96
N LYS A 42 16.49 3.08 1.00
CA LYS A 42 15.58 2.10 1.59
C LYS A 42 14.27 2.02 0.81
N LEU A 43 13.65 0.84 0.84
CA LEU A 43 12.30 0.65 0.31
C LEU A 43 11.28 1.33 1.23
N THR A 44 10.30 1.99 0.63
CA THR A 44 9.33 2.83 1.36
C THR A 44 8.01 2.15 1.66
N ALA A 45 7.73 0.99 1.05
CA ALA A 45 6.47 0.28 1.20
C ALA A 45 6.66 -1.22 0.95
N PHE A 46 5.75 -2.02 1.51
CA PHE A 46 5.71 -3.47 1.35
C PHE A 46 4.27 -3.94 1.12
N LEU A 47 4.10 -5.17 0.62
CA LEU A 47 2.79 -5.80 0.43
C LEU A 47 2.61 -6.94 1.41
N GLY A 48 1.46 -6.95 2.07
CA GLY A 48 1.06 -8.07 2.89
C GLY A 48 -0.41 -8.42 2.68
N TYR A 49 -0.79 -9.58 3.18
CA TYR A 49 -2.13 -10.13 3.12
C TYR A 49 -2.66 -10.30 4.55
N LYS A 50 -3.89 -9.87 4.81
CA LYS A 50 -4.49 -10.02 6.14
C LYS A 50 -4.75 -11.51 6.39
N ALA A 51 -4.05 -12.08 7.37
CA ALA A 51 -4.21 -13.49 7.76
C ALA A 51 -5.29 -13.66 8.83
N GLY A 52 -5.34 -12.77 9.82
CA GLY A 52 -6.29 -12.88 10.92
C GLY A 52 -6.09 -11.82 12.00
N MET A 53 -6.77 -11.99 13.12
CA MET A 53 -6.65 -11.15 14.31
C MET A 53 -6.55 -12.03 15.55
N THR A 54 -5.78 -11.59 16.53
CA THR A 54 -5.67 -12.22 17.86
C THR A 54 -5.51 -11.13 18.91
N HIS A 55 -5.29 -11.50 20.16
CA HIS A 55 -4.90 -10.59 21.23
C HIS A 55 -3.51 -10.96 21.75
N ILE A 56 -2.78 -9.97 22.26
CA ILE A 56 -1.52 -10.17 22.97
C ILE A 56 -1.64 -9.61 24.38
N VAL A 57 -0.87 -10.17 25.30
CA VAL A 57 -0.59 -9.55 26.58
C VAL A 57 0.79 -8.92 26.49
N ARG A 58 0.91 -7.64 26.89
CA ARG A 58 2.20 -6.96 26.98
C ARG A 58 2.26 -6.03 28.19
N ASP A 59 3.47 -5.85 28.71
CA ASP A 59 3.77 -4.83 29.71
C ASP A 59 3.79 -3.44 29.08
N VAL A 60 3.16 -2.48 29.75
CA VAL A 60 3.10 -1.10 29.29
C VAL A 60 4.15 -0.23 29.98
N GLU A 61 5.22 0.06 29.25
CA GLU A 61 6.23 1.04 29.63
C GLU A 61 5.90 2.43 29.05
N LYS A 62 4.99 3.15 29.72
CA LYS A 62 4.63 4.52 29.36
C LYS A 62 4.43 5.38 30.62
N PRO A 63 5.48 6.07 31.11
CA PRO A 63 5.37 6.97 32.26
C PRO A 63 4.23 7.98 32.10
N GLY A 64 3.47 8.21 33.17
CA GLY A 64 2.27 9.08 33.16
C GLY A 64 0.98 8.41 32.70
N SER A 65 1.02 7.17 32.18
CA SER A 65 -0.18 6.37 31.92
C SER A 65 -0.68 5.68 33.19
N LYS A 66 -2.00 5.58 33.38
CA LYS A 66 -2.63 4.76 34.44
C LYS A 66 -2.26 3.27 34.35
N LEU A 67 -1.83 2.85 33.17
CA LEU A 67 -1.45 1.47 32.84
C LEU A 67 0.06 1.24 32.92
N HIS A 68 0.86 2.22 33.35
CA HIS A 68 2.31 2.05 33.44
C HIS A 68 2.70 0.90 34.38
N LYS A 69 3.62 0.02 33.93
CA LYS A 69 4.07 -1.18 34.65
C LYS A 69 2.94 -2.17 34.98
N LYS A 70 1.92 -2.23 34.12
CA LYS A 70 0.86 -3.23 34.18
C LYS A 70 0.79 -3.97 32.86
N GLU A 71 0.40 -5.24 32.95
CA GLU A 71 0.04 -6.05 31.81
C GLU A 71 -1.30 -5.59 31.24
N THR A 72 -1.38 -5.50 29.91
CA THR A 72 -2.63 -5.16 29.21
C THR A 72 -2.84 -6.09 28.02
N CYS A 73 -4.11 -6.44 27.78
CA CYS A 73 -4.52 -7.23 26.63
C CYS A 73 -4.90 -6.30 25.48
N GLU A 74 -4.15 -6.36 24.38
CA GLU A 74 -4.36 -5.51 23.19
C GLU A 74 -4.71 -6.37 21.97
N ALA A 75 -5.68 -5.92 21.17
CA ALA A 75 -6.05 -6.59 19.93
C ALA A 75 -5.01 -6.31 18.84
N VAL A 76 -4.57 -7.35 18.13
CA VAL A 76 -3.57 -7.27 17.05
C VAL A 76 -4.11 -7.89 15.76
N THR A 77 -3.58 -7.41 14.63
CA THR A 77 -3.86 -7.98 13.30
C THR A 77 -2.60 -8.62 12.75
N ILE A 78 -2.69 -9.87 12.32
CA ILE A 78 -1.59 -10.60 11.70
C ILE A 78 -1.65 -10.37 10.20
N ILE A 79 -0.55 -9.86 9.64
CA ILE A 79 -0.39 -9.64 8.21
C ILE A 79 0.74 -10.56 7.72
N GLU A 80 0.41 -11.48 6.82
CA GLU A 80 1.39 -12.32 6.16
C GLU A 80 2.13 -11.52 5.09
N THR A 81 3.46 -11.53 5.15
CA THR A 81 4.32 -10.71 4.28
C THR A 81 5.35 -11.60 3.58
N PRO A 82 4.95 -12.34 2.53
CA PRO A 82 5.90 -13.16 1.77
C PRO A 82 6.97 -12.26 1.11
N PRO A 83 8.21 -12.75 0.91
CA PRO A 83 9.27 -11.99 0.27
C PRO A 83 8.85 -11.44 -1.11
N MET A 84 9.16 -10.16 -1.34
CA MET A 84 8.85 -9.52 -2.62
C MET A 84 10.00 -9.66 -3.61
N VAL A 85 9.69 -10.03 -4.85
CA VAL A 85 10.66 -10.05 -5.96
C VAL A 85 10.64 -8.71 -6.69
N ILE A 86 11.80 -8.06 -6.77
CA ILE A 86 11.99 -6.81 -7.52
C ILE A 86 12.23 -7.16 -8.99
N VAL A 87 11.43 -6.57 -9.89
CA VAL A 87 11.41 -6.94 -11.32
C VAL A 87 11.88 -5.82 -12.25
N GLY A 88 12.13 -4.63 -11.72
CA GLY A 88 12.53 -3.47 -12.50
C GLY A 88 12.53 -2.17 -11.71
N VAL A 89 12.96 -1.11 -12.37
CA VAL A 89 13.07 0.25 -11.83
C VAL A 89 12.31 1.21 -12.73
N VAL A 90 11.58 2.15 -12.14
CA VAL A 90 10.89 3.23 -12.86
C VAL A 90 11.49 4.56 -12.43
N ALA A 91 12.05 5.30 -13.39
CA ALA A 91 12.57 6.65 -13.14
C ALA A 91 11.48 7.69 -13.37
N TYR A 92 11.44 8.72 -12.52
CA TYR A 92 10.52 9.85 -12.65
C TYR A 92 11.29 11.15 -12.87
N VAL A 93 10.76 12.01 -13.75
CA VAL A 93 11.27 13.36 -13.98
C VAL A 93 10.23 14.39 -13.54
N LYS A 94 10.71 15.48 -12.92
CA LYS A 94 9.86 16.62 -12.55
C LYS A 94 9.62 17.47 -13.79
N THR A 95 8.35 17.66 -14.13
CA THR A 95 7.90 18.54 -15.22
C THR A 95 7.03 19.66 -14.65
N PRO A 96 6.78 20.76 -15.40
CA PRO A 96 5.87 21.81 -14.97
C PRO A 96 4.44 21.33 -14.65
N ARG A 97 4.04 20.17 -15.20
CA ARG A 97 2.73 19.54 -14.98
C ARG A 97 2.75 18.47 -13.88
N GLY A 98 3.87 18.29 -13.19
CA GLY A 98 4.07 17.28 -12.15
C GLY A 98 5.09 16.19 -12.54
N LEU A 99 5.07 15.07 -11.83
CA LEU A 99 5.97 13.94 -12.08
C LEU A 99 5.51 13.12 -13.30
N ARG A 100 6.45 12.83 -14.20
CA ARG A 100 6.24 11.97 -15.36
C ARG A 100 7.20 10.78 -15.30
N SER A 101 6.72 9.58 -15.62
CA SER A 101 7.58 8.40 -15.78
C SER A 101 8.47 8.60 -17.00
N LEU A 102 9.80 8.61 -16.80
CA LEU A 102 10.78 8.76 -17.87
C LEU A 102 10.95 7.45 -18.64
N ASN A 103 11.35 6.39 -17.92
CA ASN A 103 11.52 5.05 -18.49
C ASN A 103 11.31 3.98 -17.41
N THR A 104 11.03 2.76 -17.84
CA THR A 104 10.97 1.55 -17.01
C THR A 104 12.00 0.56 -17.49
N VAL A 105 12.97 0.23 -16.64
CA VAL A 105 13.98 -0.80 -16.89
C VAL A 105 13.52 -2.08 -16.21
N TRP A 106 13.41 -3.18 -16.96
CA TRP A 106 13.04 -4.49 -16.43
C TRP A 106 14.28 -5.37 -16.23
N ALA A 107 14.21 -6.29 -15.27
CA ALA A 107 15.19 -7.36 -15.12
C ALA A 107 15.16 -8.30 -16.35
N GLN A 108 16.30 -8.93 -16.64
CA GLN A 108 16.42 -9.86 -17.77
C GLN A 108 15.49 -11.07 -17.61
N HIS A 109 15.55 -11.70 -16.42
CA HIS A 109 14.76 -12.88 -16.11
C HIS A 109 13.52 -12.50 -15.30
N LEU A 110 12.34 -12.73 -15.88
CA LEU A 110 11.05 -12.44 -15.26
C LEU A 110 10.28 -13.73 -15.01
N SER A 111 9.79 -13.91 -13.78
CA SER A 111 9.03 -15.09 -13.39
C SER A 111 7.70 -15.22 -14.13
N GLU A 112 7.20 -16.44 -14.26
CA GLU A 112 5.90 -16.70 -14.90
C GLU A 112 4.75 -16.03 -14.12
N GLU A 113 4.85 -15.97 -12.80
CA GLU A 113 3.89 -15.30 -11.92
C GLU A 113 3.71 -13.82 -12.24
N LEU A 114 4.79 -13.10 -12.55
CA LEU A 114 4.71 -11.73 -13.03
C LEU A 114 4.02 -11.68 -14.40
N ARG A 115 4.38 -12.59 -15.32
CA ARG A 115 3.81 -12.63 -16.68
C ARG A 115 2.29 -12.86 -16.65
N ARG A 116 1.77 -13.59 -15.66
CA ARG A 116 0.32 -13.75 -15.44
C ARG A 116 -0.41 -12.42 -15.30
N ARG A 117 0.23 -11.38 -14.75
CA ARG A 117 -0.39 -10.06 -14.57
C ARG A 117 -0.83 -9.40 -15.89
N PHE A 118 -0.20 -9.76 -17.01
CA PHE A 118 -0.46 -9.18 -18.33
C PHE A 118 -1.57 -9.88 -19.10
N TYR A 119 -2.15 -10.96 -18.55
CA TYR A 119 -3.19 -11.76 -19.21
C TYR A 119 -4.42 -11.88 -18.32
N LYS A 120 -5.61 -11.75 -18.92
CA LYS A 120 -6.88 -12.09 -18.23
C LYS A 120 -7.06 -13.60 -18.11
N ASN A 121 -6.80 -14.33 -19.21
CA ASN A 121 -6.78 -15.79 -19.22
C ASN A 121 -5.37 -16.26 -19.58
N PHE A 122 -4.62 -16.66 -18.56
CA PHE A 122 -3.21 -17.00 -18.73
C PHE A 122 -3.01 -18.36 -19.41
N CYS A 123 -3.74 -19.39 -18.97
CA CYS A 123 -3.58 -20.76 -19.47
C CYS A 123 -3.93 -20.91 -20.95
N LYS A 124 -4.93 -20.15 -21.44
CA LYS A 124 -5.31 -20.14 -22.87
C LYS A 124 -4.43 -19.22 -23.73
N SER A 125 -3.53 -18.44 -23.13
CA SER A 125 -2.70 -17.50 -23.87
C SER A 125 -1.45 -18.16 -24.46
N LYS A 126 -0.89 -17.56 -25.51
CA LYS A 126 0.42 -17.96 -26.06
C LYS A 126 1.62 -17.52 -25.20
N LYS A 127 1.39 -16.91 -24.03
CA LYS A 127 2.43 -16.45 -23.08
C LYS A 127 3.62 -15.72 -23.73
N LYS A 128 3.35 -14.74 -24.61
CA LYS A 128 4.38 -13.98 -25.37
C LYS A 128 4.89 -12.69 -24.68
N ALA A 129 4.43 -12.36 -23.47
CA ALA A 129 4.88 -11.16 -22.77
C ALA A 129 6.40 -11.23 -22.49
N PHE A 130 7.15 -10.16 -22.75
CA PHE A 130 8.61 -10.04 -22.56
C PHE A 130 9.52 -10.97 -23.38
N THR A 131 9.00 -11.72 -24.37
CA THR A 131 9.85 -12.64 -25.17
C THR A 131 10.90 -11.92 -26.03
N LYS A 132 10.63 -10.68 -26.45
CA LYS A 132 11.60 -9.85 -27.18
C LYS A 132 12.59 -9.13 -26.26
N TYR A 133 12.21 -8.95 -24.99
CA TYR A 133 13.00 -8.20 -24.01
C TYR A 133 14.04 -9.09 -23.34
N SER A 134 13.67 -10.33 -23.00
CA SER A 134 14.54 -11.34 -22.36
C SER A 134 15.48 -12.06 -23.36
N LYS A 135 15.74 -11.48 -24.53
CA LYS A 135 16.72 -12.04 -25.48
C LYS A 135 18.15 -11.75 -25.02
#